data_AF-A0A7K0CLU9-F1
#
_entry.id   AF-A0A7K0CLU9-F1
#
_cell.length_a   1.000
_cell.length_b   1.000
_cell.length_c   1.000
_cell.angle_alpha   90.00
_cell.angle_beta   90.00
_cell.angle_gamma   90.00
#
_symmetry.space_group_name_H-M   'P 1'
#
loop_
_entity.id
_entity.type
_entity.pdbx_description
1 polymer ?
#
loop_
_entity_poly.entity_id
_entity_poly.type
_entity_poly.pdbx_seq_one_letter_code
_entity_poly.pdbx_strand_id
1 'polypeptide(L)'
;MTESANEDTARLEGVKSKKCNDDPPVDSISIPIEPDREISREPRVQKTCPWPEGTRISVGNCVIEPLRIIFWSDGRARFESRVATSSFGSGDVWVFYGGISLRDFNGATLWTSEKVVGPEMPGPGFQDWNHGFAFPVVFFDHINTARLNQMHC
;
A
#
# COMPACT_ATOMS: atom_id res chain seq x y z
N MET A 1 42.73 -31.03 -12.89
CA MET A 1 42.79 -29.86 -13.81
C MET A 1 41.98 -30.24 -15.04
N THR A 2 40.87 -29.65 -15.44
CA THR A 2 39.96 -28.63 -14.86
C THR A 2 38.87 -28.50 -15.94
N GLU A 3 37.70 -29.11 -15.76
CA GLU A 3 36.56 -28.93 -16.68
C GLU A 3 35.26 -29.00 -15.86
N SER A 4 34.94 -27.91 -15.16
CA SER A 4 33.58 -27.71 -14.59
C SER A 4 33.25 -26.22 -14.39
N ALA A 5 33.63 -25.37 -15.34
CA ALA A 5 33.51 -23.92 -15.16
C ALA A 5 32.67 -23.20 -16.24
N ASN A 6 31.94 -23.91 -17.11
CA ASN A 6 31.31 -23.28 -18.26
C ASN A 6 29.80 -23.51 -18.47
N GLU A 7 29.09 -24.22 -17.58
CA GLU A 7 27.63 -24.42 -17.73
C GLU A 7 26.77 -23.62 -16.74
N ASP A 8 27.33 -23.11 -15.64
CA ASP A 8 26.55 -22.35 -14.65
C ASP A 8 26.43 -20.85 -14.96
N THR A 9 27.26 -20.31 -15.84
CA THR A 9 27.26 -18.87 -16.16
C THR A 9 26.16 -18.47 -17.16
N ALA A 10 25.53 -19.44 -17.84
CA ALA A 10 24.49 -19.19 -18.84
C ALA A 10 23.05 -19.20 -18.27
N ARG A 11 22.87 -19.48 -16.96
CA ARG A 11 21.53 -19.66 -16.36
C ARG A 11 21.01 -18.44 -15.58
N LEU A 12 21.79 -17.38 -15.47
CA LEU A 12 21.43 -16.15 -14.75
C LEU A 12 21.10 -14.94 -15.65
N GLU A 13 21.21 -15.09 -16.98
CA GLU A 13 20.79 -14.06 -17.93
C GLU A 13 19.45 -14.42 -18.56
N GLY A 14 18.35 -14.11 -17.87
CA GLY A 14 17.03 -14.43 -18.43
C GLY A 14 15.81 -13.94 -17.67
N VAL A 15 15.94 -13.45 -16.44
CA VAL A 15 14.83 -12.73 -15.80
C VAL A 15 14.95 -11.27 -16.25
N LYS A 16 14.50 -10.97 -17.47
CA LYS A 16 14.15 -9.59 -17.82
C LYS A 16 13.22 -9.11 -16.72
N SER A 17 13.69 -8.18 -15.89
CA SER A 17 12.81 -7.50 -14.95
C SER A 17 11.67 -6.92 -15.78
N LYS A 18 10.45 -7.43 -15.61
CA LYS A 18 9.30 -6.85 -16.31
C LYS A 18 9.24 -5.39 -15.87
N LYS A 19 9.20 -4.47 -16.83
CA LYS A 19 9.02 -3.06 -16.48
C LYS A 19 7.63 -2.94 -15.87
N CYS A 20 7.50 -2.15 -14.81
CA CYS A 20 6.27 -2.08 -14.04
C CYS A 20 5.07 -1.57 -14.89
N ASN A 21 5.35 -0.86 -15.99
CA ASN A 21 4.39 -0.46 -17.03
C ASN A 21 3.61 -1.59 -17.72
N ASP A 22 4.05 -2.86 -17.64
CA ASP A 22 3.38 -3.98 -18.31
C ASP A 22 2.22 -4.58 -17.49
N ASP A 23 2.17 -4.31 -16.18
CA ASP A 23 1.11 -4.81 -15.30
C ASP A 23 0.03 -3.73 -15.10
N PRO A 24 -1.27 -4.07 -15.18
CA PRO A 24 -2.33 -3.10 -14.97
C PRO A 24 -2.40 -2.64 -13.50
N PRO A 25 -2.89 -1.41 -13.23
CA PRO A 25 -3.15 -0.97 -11.86
C PRO A 25 -4.14 -1.89 -11.14
N VAL A 26 -3.93 -2.07 -9.84
CA VAL A 26 -4.74 -2.93 -8.98
C VAL A 26 -5.48 -2.12 -7.93
N ASP A 27 -6.65 -2.61 -7.52
CA ASP A 27 -7.37 -2.08 -6.38
C ASP A 27 -7.22 -3.01 -5.19
N SER A 28 -7.29 -2.46 -3.98
CA SER A 28 -7.29 -3.27 -2.77
C SER A 28 -8.21 -2.67 -1.71
N ILE A 29 -8.92 -3.53 -0.98
CA ILE A 29 -9.89 -3.13 0.04
C ILE A 29 -9.51 -3.71 1.40
N SER A 30 -9.63 -2.88 2.44
CA SER A 30 -9.41 -3.29 3.82
C SER A 30 -10.51 -4.25 4.29
N ILE A 31 -10.25 -4.96 5.38
CA ILE A 31 -11.35 -5.59 6.12
C ILE A 31 -12.18 -4.53 6.86
N PRO A 32 -13.45 -4.81 7.20
CA PRO A 32 -14.27 -3.91 7.99
C PRO A 32 -13.66 -3.59 9.35
N ILE A 33 -13.87 -2.37 9.83
CA ILE A 33 -13.55 -1.99 11.21
C ILE A 33 -14.48 -2.76 12.15
N GLU A 34 -13.91 -3.46 13.12
CA GLU A 34 -14.69 -4.10 14.18
C GLU A 34 -15.30 -3.02 15.10
N PRO A 35 -16.61 -3.06 15.37
CA PRO A 35 -17.31 -2.07 16.21
C PRO A 35 -16.70 -1.90 17.61
N ASP A 36 -16.06 -2.95 18.14
CA ASP A 36 -15.62 -3.02 19.53
C ASP A 36 -14.12 -2.68 19.71
N ARG A 37 -13.41 -2.38 18.62
CA ARG A 37 -11.99 -1.94 18.66
C ARG A 37 -11.87 -0.42 18.66
N GLU A 38 -12.64 0.24 19.52
CA GLU A 38 -12.34 1.62 19.93
C GLU A 38 -11.14 1.60 20.88
N ILE A 39 -9.94 1.75 20.32
CA ILE A 39 -8.75 1.95 21.14
C ILE A 39 -8.71 3.44 21.49
N SER A 40 -8.94 3.81 22.75
CA SER A 40 -8.24 4.99 23.27
C SER A 40 -8.13 5.08 24.79
N ARG A 41 -6.90 5.30 25.26
CA ARG A 41 -6.56 6.01 26.51
C ARG A 41 -6.02 7.43 26.21
N GLU A 42 -6.29 7.95 25.02
CA GLU A 42 -5.95 9.31 24.59
C GLU A 42 -7.23 10.16 24.40
N PRO A 43 -7.14 11.51 24.37
CA PRO A 43 -8.32 12.37 24.19
C PRO A 43 -8.98 12.25 22.81
N ARG A 44 -8.47 11.40 21.91
CA ARG A 44 -9.00 11.20 20.55
C ARG A 44 -9.39 9.74 20.34
N VAL A 45 -10.62 9.53 19.88
CA VAL A 45 -11.07 8.21 19.39
C VAL A 45 -10.32 7.90 18.10
N GLN A 46 -9.85 6.65 17.98
CA GLN A 46 -9.10 6.15 16.84
C GLN A 46 -9.85 4.97 16.19
N LYS A 47 -9.90 4.95 14.86
CA LYS A 47 -10.33 3.79 14.06
C LYS A 47 -9.18 3.31 13.18
N THR A 48 -9.10 2.00 12.94
CA THR A 48 -8.07 1.42 12.07
C THR A 48 -8.74 0.53 11.03
N CYS A 49 -8.48 0.79 9.75
CA CYS A 49 -8.79 -0.12 8.64
C CYS A 49 -7.55 -0.96 8.34
N PRO A 50 -7.46 -2.22 8.82
CA PRO A 50 -6.39 -3.12 8.45
C PRO A 50 -6.73 -3.87 7.16
N TRP A 51 -5.71 -4.33 6.46
CA TRP A 51 -5.85 -5.40 5.47
C TRP A 51 -5.71 -6.76 6.15
N PRO A 52 -6.16 -7.87 5.50
CA PRO A 52 -5.92 -9.22 6.02
C PRO A 52 -4.44 -9.42 6.39
N GLU A 53 -4.18 -10.14 7.48
CA GLU A 53 -2.83 -10.44 7.90
C GLU A 53 -2.06 -11.15 6.77
N GLY A 54 -0.80 -10.74 6.54
CA GLY A 54 0.02 -11.26 5.46
C GLY A 54 -0.33 -10.74 4.05
N THR A 55 -1.22 -9.74 3.92
CA THR A 55 -1.49 -9.10 2.62
C THR A 55 -0.22 -8.52 2.03
N ARG A 56 0.16 -9.06 0.87
CA ARG A 56 1.27 -8.64 0.03
C ARG A 56 0.75 -8.38 -1.37
N ILE A 57 0.93 -7.16 -1.87
CA ILE A 57 0.53 -6.81 -3.24
C ILE A 57 1.78 -6.56 -4.06
N SER A 58 1.83 -7.15 -5.25
CA SER A 58 2.93 -7.00 -6.20
C SER A 58 2.42 -6.46 -7.53
N VAL A 59 3.08 -5.45 -8.07
CA VAL A 59 2.88 -4.92 -9.43
C VAL A 59 4.27 -4.74 -10.04
N GLY A 60 4.54 -5.41 -11.15
CA GLY A 60 5.87 -5.48 -11.73
C GLY A 60 6.90 -6.02 -10.74
N ASN A 61 7.94 -5.22 -10.51
CA ASN A 61 9.03 -5.54 -9.57
C ASN A 61 8.79 -5.02 -8.16
N CYS A 62 7.67 -4.34 -7.94
CA CYS A 62 7.39 -3.62 -6.71
C CYS A 62 6.44 -4.40 -5.83
N VAL A 63 6.67 -4.30 -4.53
CA VAL A 63 5.89 -4.94 -3.48
C VAL A 63 5.46 -3.89 -2.47
N ILE A 64 4.27 -4.04 -1.90
CA ILE A 64 3.78 -3.25 -0.78
C ILE A 64 3.14 -4.13 0.30
N GLU A 65 3.61 -4.01 1.55
CA GLU A 65 3.13 -4.76 2.72
C GLU A 65 3.67 -4.19 4.06
N PRO A 66 3.00 -4.42 5.20
CA PRO A 66 1.56 -4.64 5.33
C PRO A 66 0.80 -3.34 4.96
N LEU A 67 -0.53 -3.37 4.91
CA LEU A 67 -1.35 -2.18 4.63
C LEU A 67 -2.23 -1.88 5.85
N ARG A 68 -2.18 -0.65 6.34
CA ARG A 68 -3.17 -0.15 7.31
C ARG A 68 -3.42 1.33 7.15
N ILE A 69 -4.64 1.76 7.49
CA ILE A 69 -4.97 3.18 7.62
C ILE A 69 -5.52 3.43 9.01
N ILE A 70 -5.00 4.46 9.65
CA ILE A 70 -5.41 4.93 10.98
C ILE A 70 -6.15 6.25 10.79
N PHE A 71 -7.30 6.38 11.46
CA PHE A 71 -8.13 7.58 11.47
C PHE A 71 -8.26 8.10 12.90
N TRP A 72 -8.20 9.42 13.05
CA TRP A 72 -8.49 10.10 14.30
C TRP A 72 -9.77 10.93 14.15
N SER A 73 -10.52 11.01 15.25
CA SER A 73 -11.76 11.80 15.38
C SER A 73 -11.61 13.30 15.13
N ASP A 74 -10.40 13.82 14.90
CA ASP A 74 -10.14 15.23 14.56
C ASP A 74 -9.93 15.47 13.06
N GLY A 75 -10.21 14.48 12.22
CA GLY A 75 -10.09 14.58 10.76
C GLY A 75 -8.69 14.28 10.21
N ARG A 76 -7.74 13.88 11.07
CA ARG A 76 -6.43 13.36 10.62
C ARG A 76 -6.52 11.88 10.30
N ALA A 77 -5.77 11.46 9.28
CA ALA A 77 -5.57 10.06 8.94
C ALA A 77 -4.12 9.79 8.53
N ARG A 78 -3.74 8.52 8.57
CA ARG A 78 -2.42 8.06 8.16
C ARG A 78 -2.50 6.71 7.50
N PHE A 79 -1.97 6.62 6.30
CA PHE A 79 -1.64 5.36 5.64
C PHE A 79 -0.24 4.92 6.06
N GLU A 80 -0.10 3.66 6.43
CA GLU A 80 1.18 3.07 6.82
C GLU A 80 1.41 1.75 6.07
N SER A 81 2.58 1.63 5.46
CA SER A 81 3.03 0.43 4.76
C SER A 81 4.54 0.34 4.68
N ARG A 82 5.06 -0.72 4.07
CA ARG A 82 6.45 -0.82 3.61
C ARG A 82 6.46 -1.22 2.15
N VAL A 83 7.34 -0.60 1.40
CA VAL A 83 7.46 -0.81 -0.04
C VAL A 83 8.86 -1.31 -0.39
N ALA A 84 8.98 -2.14 -1.41
CA ALA A 84 10.26 -2.62 -1.92
C ALA A 84 10.19 -2.78 -3.43
N THR A 85 11.33 -2.61 -4.11
CA THR A 85 11.52 -3.02 -5.51
C THR A 85 12.62 -4.07 -5.59
N SER A 86 12.57 -4.95 -6.59
CA SER A 86 13.69 -5.86 -6.90
C SER A 86 14.74 -5.23 -7.82
N SER A 87 14.50 -4.03 -8.35
CA SER A 87 15.38 -3.34 -9.32
C SER A 87 16.23 -2.27 -8.65
N PHE A 88 17.54 -2.26 -8.91
CA PHE A 88 18.42 -1.18 -8.45
C PHE A 88 18.37 0.03 -9.38
N GLY A 89 18.27 1.23 -8.80
CA GLY A 89 18.39 2.49 -9.55
C GLY A 89 17.30 2.75 -10.58
N SER A 90 16.15 2.06 -10.49
CA SER A 90 15.00 2.23 -11.37
C SER A 90 14.17 3.47 -11.03
N GLY A 91 14.31 4.03 -9.83
CA GLY A 91 13.48 5.13 -9.34
C GLY A 91 12.02 4.71 -9.13
N ASP A 92 11.77 3.41 -8.89
CA ASP A 92 10.44 2.86 -8.75
C ASP A 92 9.70 3.50 -7.55
N VAL A 93 8.44 3.85 -7.76
CA VAL A 93 7.56 4.43 -6.74
C VAL A 93 6.21 3.74 -6.78
N TRP A 94 5.61 3.51 -5.62
CA TRP A 94 4.19 3.18 -5.60
C TRP A 94 3.34 4.42 -5.82
N VAL A 95 2.31 4.29 -6.65
CA VAL A 95 1.37 5.36 -6.95
C VAL A 95 -0.05 4.85 -6.81
N PHE A 96 -0.89 5.55 -6.05
CA PHE A 96 -2.33 5.30 -5.98
C PHE A 96 -3.01 6.37 -6.84
N TYR A 97 -3.21 6.08 -8.13
CA TYR A 97 -3.72 7.07 -9.08
C TYR A 97 -5.13 7.55 -8.74
N GLY A 98 -5.97 6.66 -8.21
CA GLY A 98 -7.33 6.97 -7.75
C GLY A 98 -7.41 7.34 -6.26
N GLY A 99 -6.25 7.51 -5.60
CA GLY A 99 -6.18 7.85 -4.18
C GLY A 99 -6.74 6.76 -3.25
N ILE A 100 -7.12 7.18 -2.05
CA ILE A 100 -7.66 6.35 -0.98
C ILE A 100 -9.13 6.72 -0.78
N SER A 101 -10.03 5.75 -0.93
CA SER A 101 -11.46 5.92 -0.74
C SER A 101 -11.91 5.38 0.60
N LEU A 102 -12.73 6.13 1.32
CA LEU A 102 -13.39 5.73 2.57
C LEU A 102 -14.81 5.30 2.25
N ARG A 103 -15.25 4.19 2.84
CA ARG A 103 -16.56 3.61 2.53
C ARG A 103 -17.33 3.29 3.80
N ASP A 104 -18.65 3.41 3.71
CA ASP A 104 -19.57 3.06 4.78
C ASP A 104 -19.83 1.55 4.88
N PHE A 105 -20.71 1.17 5.79
CA PHE A 105 -21.12 -0.23 6.00
C PHE A 105 -21.82 -0.84 4.77
N ASN A 106 -22.49 -0.02 3.95
CA ASN A 106 -23.18 -0.45 2.73
C ASN A 106 -22.23 -0.46 1.51
N GLY A 107 -20.98 -0.05 1.68
CA GLY A 107 -20.00 0.07 0.61
C GLY A 107 -20.14 1.36 -0.21
N ALA A 108 -20.95 2.34 0.20
CA ALA A 108 -21.00 3.65 -0.43
C ALA A 108 -19.71 4.43 -0.14
N THR A 109 -19.16 5.10 -1.16
CA THR A 109 -17.99 5.97 -0.99
C THR A 109 -18.40 7.25 -0.28
N LEU A 110 -17.80 7.49 0.88
CA LEU A 110 -17.98 8.71 1.67
C LEU A 110 -17.08 9.83 1.17
N TRP A 111 -15.82 9.49 0.86
CA TRP A 111 -14.79 10.44 0.46
C TRP A 111 -13.64 9.71 -0.25
N THR A 112 -12.93 10.41 -1.13
CA THR A 112 -11.73 9.91 -1.82
C THR A 112 -10.64 10.97 -1.75
N SER A 113 -9.42 10.55 -1.40
CA SER A 113 -8.24 11.43 -1.41
C SER A 113 -7.80 11.78 -2.82
N GLU A 114 -6.93 12.77 -2.93
CA GLU A 114 -6.14 12.97 -4.14
C GLU A 114 -5.18 11.79 -4.38
N LYS A 115 -4.53 11.79 -5.55
CA LYS A 115 -3.46 10.87 -5.91
C LYS A 115 -2.40 10.83 -4.80
N VAL A 116 -2.00 9.62 -4.41
CA VAL A 116 -0.96 9.40 -3.40
C VAL A 116 0.28 8.84 -4.08
N VAL A 117 1.44 9.39 -3.77
CA VAL A 117 2.74 8.93 -4.28
C VAL A 117 3.61 8.49 -3.11
N GLY A 118 4.17 7.29 -3.23
CA GLY A 118 5.07 6.70 -2.25
C GLY A 118 6.50 7.21 -2.34
N PRO A 119 7.35 6.77 -1.40
CA PRO A 119 8.76 7.06 -1.48
C PRO A 119 9.40 6.37 -2.69
N GLU A 120 10.45 6.99 -3.23
CA GLU A 120 11.34 6.34 -4.19
C GLU A 120 12.01 5.13 -3.55
N MET A 121 12.02 4.01 -4.26
CA MET A 121 12.67 2.77 -3.85
C MET A 121 13.98 2.62 -4.62
N PRO A 122 15.15 2.92 -4.01
CA PRO A 122 16.43 2.95 -4.73
C PRO A 122 16.97 1.56 -5.07
N GLY A 123 16.44 0.51 -4.45
CA GLY A 123 16.87 -0.87 -4.68
C GLY A 123 16.17 -1.89 -3.79
N PRO A 124 16.69 -3.13 -3.77
CA PRO A 124 16.22 -4.22 -2.91
C PRO A 124 16.31 -3.86 -1.44
N GLY A 125 15.16 -3.91 -0.78
CA GLY A 125 15.00 -3.59 0.64
C GLY A 125 13.63 -2.99 0.88
N PHE A 126 13.08 -3.24 2.06
CA PHE A 126 11.83 -2.59 2.47
C PHE A 126 12.12 -1.20 3.02
N GLN A 127 11.32 -0.23 2.57
CA GLN A 127 11.29 1.12 3.08
C GLN A 127 9.90 1.43 3.64
N ASP A 128 9.85 2.04 4.81
CA ASP A 128 8.60 2.47 5.42
C ASP A 128 7.96 3.61 4.61
N TRP A 129 6.67 3.49 4.37
CA TRP A 129 5.84 4.52 3.78
C TRP A 129 4.76 4.95 4.78
N ASN A 130 4.95 6.15 5.33
CA ASN A 130 4.01 6.79 6.24
C ASN A 130 3.44 8.05 5.58
N HIS A 131 2.19 8.00 5.14
CA HIS A 131 1.54 9.12 4.46
C HIS A 131 0.37 9.66 5.28
N GLY A 132 0.53 10.88 5.78
CA GLY A 132 -0.54 11.60 6.47
C GLY A 132 -1.46 12.32 5.50
N PHE A 133 -2.77 12.26 5.75
CA PHE A 133 -3.78 12.99 4.98
C PHE A 133 -4.93 13.43 5.88
N ALA A 134 -5.74 14.38 5.40
CA ALA A 134 -6.95 14.84 6.09
C ALA A 134 -8.19 14.25 5.41
N PHE A 135 -9.25 14.04 6.19
CA PHE A 135 -10.56 13.63 5.69
C PHE A 135 -11.68 14.44 6.38
N PRO A 136 -12.88 14.55 5.79
CA PRO A 136 -13.99 15.25 6.42
C PRO A 136 -14.44 14.51 7.69
N VAL A 137 -14.28 15.17 8.85
CA VAL A 137 -14.55 14.57 10.17
C VAL A 137 -15.99 14.09 10.34
N VAL A 138 -16.95 14.69 9.62
CA VAL A 138 -18.37 14.28 9.59
C VAL A 138 -18.56 12.81 9.20
N PHE A 139 -17.59 12.22 8.51
CA PHE A 139 -17.64 10.82 8.10
C PHE A 139 -17.04 9.85 9.11
N PHE A 140 -16.34 10.32 10.15
CA PHE A 140 -15.56 9.47 11.06
C PHE A 140 -16.37 8.29 11.63
N ASP A 141 -17.59 8.53 12.08
CA ASP A 141 -18.45 7.49 12.65
C ASP A 141 -18.93 6.49 11.60
N HIS A 142 -18.99 6.90 10.34
CA HIS A 142 -19.47 6.10 9.21
C HIS A 142 -18.36 5.32 8.50
N ILE A 143 -17.08 5.59 8.75
CA ILE A 143 -15.97 4.84 8.14
C ILE A 143 -16.07 3.37 8.58
N ASN A 144 -16.17 2.46 7.60
CA ASN A 144 -16.20 1.02 7.80
C ASN A 144 -15.05 0.31 7.09
N THR A 145 -14.77 0.68 5.83
CA THR A 145 -13.63 0.14 5.06
C THR A 145 -12.89 1.25 4.33
N ALA A 146 -11.67 0.96 3.90
CA ALA A 146 -10.90 1.79 2.99
C ALA A 146 -10.52 1.01 1.72
N ARG A 147 -10.49 1.69 0.59
CA ARG A 147 -10.03 1.14 -0.70
C ARG A 147 -8.86 1.96 -1.23
N LEU A 148 -7.75 1.31 -1.51
CA LEU A 148 -6.65 1.86 -2.28
C LEU A 148 -7.00 1.68 -3.77
N ASN A 149 -7.06 2.78 -4.51
CA ASN A 149 -7.59 2.79 -5.88
C ASN A 149 -6.45 2.97 -6.88
N GLN A 150 -6.45 2.12 -7.92
CA GLN A 150 -5.53 2.18 -9.04
C GLN A 150 -4.07 2.24 -8.56
N MET A 151 -3.73 1.33 -7.66
CA MET A 151 -2.37 1.14 -7.16
C MET A 151 -1.48 0.61 -8.28
N HIS A 152 -0.30 1.20 -8.45
CA HIS A 152 0.63 0.82 -9.50
C HIS A 152 2.06 1.13 -9.09
N CYS A 153 3.00 0.50 -9.79
CA CYS A 153 4.41 0.82 -9.84
C CYS A 153 4.79 0.95 -11.32
#